data_AF-A0A6I9Y2X2-F1
#
_entry.id   AF-A0A6I9Y2X2-F1
#
_cell.length_a   1.000
_cell.length_b   1.000
_cell.length_c   1.000
_cell.angle_alpha   90.00
_cell.angle_beta   90.00
_cell.angle_gamma   90.00
#
_symmetry.space_group_name_H-M   'P 1'
#
loop_
_entity.id
_entity.type
_entity.pdbx_description
1 polymer ?
#
loop_
_entity_poly.entity_id
_entity_poly.type
_entity_poly.pdbx_seq_one_letter_code
_entity_poly.pdbx_strand_id
1 'polypeptide(L)'
;MLILVDASGSVSGLTLKLIRTSVIEMLETLSDDDFVNVVSFNDKAQNVSCFNHLVQANVRNKKKLKEAVYKIQAKGITDYKKGFSYAFEQLNDSQSIFRANCNKIIMLFTDGGEEKAQEIFEKYNKEKKVRSSG
;
A
#
# COMPACT_ATOMS: atom_id res chain seq x y z
N MET A 1 -4.81 -3.44 -7.13
CA MET A 1 -4.17 -2.22 -6.58
C MET A 1 -3.58 -2.52 -5.21
N LEU A 2 -2.49 -1.87 -4.85
CA LEU A 2 -1.90 -1.94 -3.51
C LEU A 2 -1.65 -0.53 -2.99
N ILE A 3 -2.08 -0.26 -1.77
CA ILE A 3 -1.87 1.04 -1.10
C ILE A 3 -0.73 0.88 -0.10
N LEU A 4 0.32 1.67 -0.26
CA LEU A 4 1.46 1.77 0.65
C LEU A 4 1.29 3.02 1.51
N VAL A 5 1.35 2.84 2.82
CA VAL A 5 1.21 3.93 3.80
C VAL A 5 2.50 4.03 4.59
N ASP A 6 3.15 5.19 4.52
CA ASP A 6 4.27 5.51 5.38
C ASP A 6 3.78 5.68 6.82
N ALA A 7 4.38 4.92 7.73
CA ALA A 7 4.11 4.93 9.16
C ALA A 7 5.40 5.22 9.96
N SER A 8 6.37 5.88 9.34
CA SER A 8 7.56 6.41 10.01
C SER A 8 7.22 7.54 10.99
N GLY A 9 8.18 7.94 11.82
CA GLY A 9 8.00 9.02 12.78
C GLY A 9 7.77 10.40 12.13
N SER A 10 8.24 10.62 10.90
CA SER A 10 8.14 11.93 10.21
C SER A 10 6.70 12.32 9.94
N VAL A 11 5.87 11.36 9.55
CA VAL A 11 4.45 11.58 9.26
C VAL A 11 3.58 11.78 10.51
N SER A 12 4.13 11.78 11.73
CA SER A 12 3.32 11.86 12.95
C SER A 12 2.46 13.14 13.07
N GLY A 13 1.38 13.07 13.85
CA GLY A 13 0.47 14.21 14.07
C GLY A 13 -0.49 14.47 12.91
N LEU A 14 -0.48 15.68 12.36
CA LEU A 14 -1.43 16.12 11.34
C LEU A 14 -1.26 15.35 10.03
N THR A 15 -0.02 15.07 9.61
CA THR A 15 0.26 14.40 8.33
C THR A 15 -0.31 13.00 8.29
N LEU A 16 -0.13 12.20 9.35
CA LEU A 16 -0.71 10.87 9.47
C LEU A 16 -2.24 10.94 9.48
N LYS A 17 -2.83 11.97 10.10
CA LYS A 17 -4.29 12.17 10.07
C LYS A 17 -4.78 12.39 8.63
N LEU A 18 -4.08 13.23 7.86
CA LEU A 18 -4.40 13.48 6.46
C LEU A 18 -4.21 12.22 5.61
N ILE A 19 -3.09 11.51 5.76
CA ILE A 19 -2.81 10.26 5.06
C ILE A 19 -3.92 9.23 5.33
N ARG A 20 -4.30 9.01 6.59
CA ARG A 20 -5.38 8.08 6.94
C ARG A 20 -6.69 8.47 6.25
N THR A 21 -7.07 9.74 6.30
CA THR A 21 -8.29 10.22 5.63
C THR A 21 -8.21 9.99 4.12
N SER A 22 -7.11 10.35 3.48
CA SER A 22 -6.93 10.17 2.03
C SER A 22 -7.00 8.70 1.60
N VAL A 23 -6.41 7.79 2.39
CA VAL A 23 -6.51 6.34 2.14
C VAL A 23 -7.95 5.85 2.28
N ILE A 24 -8.69 6.36 3.27
CA ILE A 24 -10.10 5.98 3.48
C ILE A 24 -10.98 6.48 2.33
N GLU A 25 -10.82 7.72 1.89
CA GLU A 25 -11.54 8.29 0.74
C GLU A 25 -11.18 7.52 -0.55
N MET A 26 -9.91 7.20 -0.73
CA MET A 26 -9.47 6.39 -1.87
C MET A 26 -10.13 4.99 -1.86
N LEU A 27 -10.25 4.35 -0.70
CA LEU A 27 -10.98 3.08 -0.58
C LEU A 27 -12.47 3.23 -0.96
N GLU A 28 -13.10 4.37 -0.75
CA GLU A 28 -14.49 4.60 -1.18
C GLU A 28 -14.64 4.64 -2.70
N THR A 29 -13.62 5.13 -3.42
CA THR A 29 -13.65 5.20 -4.89
C THR A 29 -13.58 3.85 -5.59
N LEU A 30 -13.25 2.78 -4.86
CA LEU A 30 -13.11 1.43 -5.41
C LEU A 30 -14.46 0.74 -5.56
N SER A 31 -14.62 0.10 -6.71
CA SER A 31 -15.78 -0.70 -7.06
C SER A 31 -15.62 -2.14 -6.60
N ASP A 32 -16.71 -2.90 -6.56
CA ASP A 32 -16.67 -4.30 -6.12
C ASP A 32 -15.84 -5.19 -7.06
N ASP A 33 -15.59 -4.80 -8.31
CA ASP A 33 -14.71 -5.52 -9.23
C ASP A 33 -13.21 -5.29 -8.97
N ASP A 34 -12.87 -4.30 -8.13
CA ASP A 34 -11.49 -3.97 -7.81
C ASP A 34 -10.92 -4.88 -6.71
N PHE A 35 -9.61 -5.13 -6.78
CA PHE A 35 -8.87 -5.84 -5.74
C PHE A 35 -7.86 -4.90 -5.08
N VAL A 36 -7.88 -4.85 -3.75
CA VAL A 36 -7.07 -3.95 -2.93
C VAL A 36 -6.50 -4.63 -1.70
N ASN A 37 -5.32 -4.19 -1.28
CA ASN A 37 -4.80 -4.40 0.06
C ASN A 37 -4.03 -3.15 0.49
N VAL A 38 -3.88 -2.96 1.80
CA VAL A 38 -3.18 -1.83 2.40
C VAL A 38 -2.00 -2.35 3.22
N VAL A 39 -0.81 -1.83 2.91
CA VAL A 39 0.45 -2.14 3.56
C VAL A 39 0.95 -0.88 4.25
N SER A 40 1.31 -0.98 5.52
CA SER A 40 2.04 0.07 6.22
C SER A 40 3.52 -0.27 6.26
N PHE A 41 4.39 0.71 6.09
CA PHE A 41 5.82 0.52 6.21
C PHE A 41 6.48 1.61 7.06
N ASN A 42 7.55 1.22 7.73
CA ASN A 42 8.48 2.07 8.46
C ASN A 42 9.88 1.42 8.35
N ASP A 43 10.48 0.94 9.45
CA ASP A 43 11.67 0.07 9.43
C ASP A 43 11.35 -1.36 8.95
N LYS A 44 10.06 -1.72 8.90
CA LYS A 44 9.50 -2.98 8.39
C LYS A 44 8.25 -2.71 7.57
N ALA A 45 7.87 -3.64 6.68
CA ALA A 45 6.63 -3.58 5.91
C ALA A 45 5.69 -4.70 6.37
N GLN A 46 4.41 -4.37 6.55
CA GLN A 46 3.38 -5.35 6.96
C GLN A 46 1.99 -4.96 6.46
N ASN A 47 1.13 -5.95 6.26
CA ASN A 47 -0.28 -5.72 5.99
C ASN A 47 -0.94 -5.03 7.19
N VAL A 48 -1.74 -4.00 6.91
CA VAL A 48 -2.41 -3.22 7.97
C VAL A 48 -3.56 -4.03 8.59
N SER A 49 -4.15 -4.93 7.82
CA SER A 49 -5.28 -5.77 8.23
C SER A 49 -4.88 -7.25 8.31
N CYS A 50 -5.83 -8.11 8.69
CA CYS A 50 -5.66 -9.55 8.69
C CYS A 50 -5.57 -10.19 7.28
N PHE A 51 -5.63 -9.39 6.21
CA PHE A 51 -5.51 -9.88 4.84
C PHE A 51 -4.04 -10.04 4.44
N ASN A 52 -3.67 -11.23 3.97
CA ASN A 52 -2.30 -11.55 3.51
C ASN A 52 -2.10 -11.39 1.99
N HIS A 53 -3.17 -11.05 1.27
CA HIS A 53 -3.22 -10.93 -0.18
C HIS A 53 -4.24 -9.84 -0.58
N LEU A 54 -4.26 -9.45 -1.86
CA LEU A 54 -5.26 -8.52 -2.37
C LEU A 54 -6.66 -9.14 -2.31
N VAL A 55 -7.58 -8.43 -1.65
CA VAL A 55 -8.98 -8.83 -1.51
C VAL A 55 -9.90 -7.95 -2.33
N GLN A 56 -11.04 -8.50 -2.72
CA GLN A 56 -12.07 -7.74 -3.43
C GLN A 56 -12.55 -6.56 -2.59
N ALA A 57 -12.72 -5.39 -3.22
CA ALA A 57 -13.10 -4.13 -2.58
C ALA A 57 -14.61 -4.02 -2.29
N ASN A 58 -15.22 -5.11 -1.82
CA ASN A 58 -16.61 -5.10 -1.37
C ASN A 58 -16.80 -4.30 -0.07
N VAL A 59 -18.05 -3.93 0.23
CA VAL A 59 -18.42 -3.13 1.42
C VAL A 59 -17.83 -3.69 2.73
N ARG A 60 -17.82 -5.02 2.90
CA ARG A 60 -17.32 -5.69 4.12
C ARG A 60 -15.80 -5.58 4.24
N ASN A 61 -15.07 -5.81 3.16
CA ASN A 61 -13.61 -5.75 3.13
C ASN A 61 -13.12 -4.30 3.24
N LYS A 62 -13.77 -3.36 2.53
CA LYS A 62 -13.50 -1.93 2.66
C LYS A 62 -13.64 -1.46 4.10
N LYS A 63 -14.71 -1.87 4.80
CA LYS A 63 -14.90 -1.53 6.22
C LYS A 63 -13.74 -2.02 7.09
N LYS A 64 -13.32 -3.28 6.93
CA LYS A 64 -12.18 -3.83 7.68
C LYS A 64 -10.86 -3.11 7.38
N LEU A 65 -10.60 -2.78 6.12
CA LEU A 65 -9.40 -2.03 5.73
C LEU A 65 -9.40 -0.63 6.34
N LYS A 66 -10.53 0.09 6.31
CA LYS A 66 -10.66 1.42 6.93
C LYS A 66 -10.41 1.38 8.44
N GLU A 67 -11.03 0.43 9.15
CA GLU A 67 -10.82 0.25 10.59
C GLU A 67 -9.35 -0.04 10.94
N ALA A 68 -8.66 -0.77 10.07
CA ALA A 68 -7.25 -1.08 10.23
C ALA A 68 -6.37 0.14 9.95
N VAL A 69 -6.67 0.92 8.91
CA VAL A 69 -5.96 2.17 8.57
C VAL A 69 -6.04 3.19 9.70
N TYR A 70 -7.19 3.33 10.36
CA TYR A 70 -7.34 4.21 11.52
C TYR A 70 -6.38 3.88 12.68
N LYS A 71 -5.98 2.61 12.80
CA LYS A 71 -5.13 2.11 13.90
C LYS A 71 -3.63 2.22 13.60
N ILE A 72 -3.22 2.59 12.39
CA ILE A 72 -1.80 2.75 12.02
C ILE A 72 -1.16 3.78 12.94
N GLN A 73 -0.02 3.49 13.56
CA GLN A 73 0.72 4.46 14.39
C GLN A 73 2.07 4.79 13.76
N ALA A 74 2.41 6.07 13.74
CA ALA A 74 3.70 6.57 13.27
C ALA A 74 4.81 6.23 14.28
N LYS A 75 5.82 5.48 13.85
CA LYS A 75 7.00 5.15 14.66
C LYS A 75 8.17 4.69 13.79
N GLY A 76 9.39 4.88 14.30
CA GLY A 76 10.60 4.41 13.63
C GLY A 76 11.01 5.28 12.45
N ILE A 77 11.85 4.73 11.58
CA ILE A 77 12.42 5.39 10.41
C ILE A 77 11.74 4.94 9.11
N THR A 78 11.93 5.67 8.03
CA THR A 78 11.39 5.35 6.71
C THR A 78 12.35 4.44 5.95
N ASP A 79 11.89 3.28 5.47
CA ASP A 79 12.65 2.37 4.60
C ASP A 79 11.81 2.05 3.35
N TYR A 80 11.96 2.89 2.33
CA TYR A 80 11.22 2.73 1.07
C TYR A 80 11.58 1.43 0.35
N LYS A 81 12.83 0.97 0.45
CA LYS A 81 13.27 -0.26 -0.21
C LYS A 81 12.48 -1.47 0.30
N LYS A 82 12.30 -1.59 1.62
CA LYS A 82 11.47 -2.64 2.22
C LYS A 82 10.00 -2.50 1.88
N GLY A 83 9.46 -1.28 1.94
CA GLY A 83 8.07 -1.00 1.57
C GLY A 83 7.76 -1.48 0.14
N PHE A 84 8.55 -1.03 -0.84
CA PHE A 84 8.36 -1.43 -2.23
C PHE A 84 8.67 -2.90 -2.50
N SER A 85 9.68 -3.49 -1.86
CA SER A 85 9.97 -4.93 -2.02
C SER A 85 8.78 -5.79 -1.61
N TYR A 86 8.22 -5.51 -0.43
CA TYR A 86 7.03 -6.20 0.07
C TYR A 86 5.80 -5.97 -0.82
N ALA A 87 5.67 -4.76 -1.36
CA ALA A 87 4.60 -4.41 -2.29
C ALA A 87 4.66 -5.22 -3.58
N PHE A 88 5.85 -5.33 -4.18
CA PHE A 88 6.05 -6.12 -5.38
C PHE A 88 5.82 -7.61 -5.11
N GLU A 89 6.25 -8.13 -3.96
CA GLU A 89 5.96 -9.51 -3.55
C GLU A 89 4.45 -9.77 -3.48
N GLN A 90 3.67 -8.88 -2.85
CA GLN A 90 2.20 -8.98 -2.78
C GLN A 90 1.51 -8.94 -4.17
N LEU A 91 2.08 -8.20 -5.12
CA LEU A 91 1.57 -8.07 -6.49
C LEU A 91 2.04 -9.18 -7.44
N ASN A 92 3.14 -9.86 -7.10
CA ASN A 92 3.74 -10.92 -7.87
C ASN A 92 3.39 -12.32 -7.35
N ASP A 93 2.85 -12.41 -6.13
CA ASP A 93 2.34 -13.66 -5.57
C ASP A 93 1.30 -14.28 -6.51
N SER A 94 1.68 -15.43 -7.07
CA SER A 94 1.01 -16.15 -8.15
C SER A 94 -0.19 -16.97 -7.68
N GLN A 95 -0.47 -17.01 -6.38
CA GLN A 95 -1.60 -17.77 -5.81
C GLN A 95 -2.98 -17.19 -6.11
N SER A 96 -3.08 -16.01 -6.73
CA SER A 96 -4.37 -15.44 -7.10
C SER A 96 -4.71 -15.71 -8.58
N ILE A 97 -5.01 -16.96 -8.88
CA ILE A 97 -5.54 -17.43 -10.18
C ILE A 97 -6.82 -16.67 -10.61
N PHE A 98 -7.48 -15.96 -9.67
CA PHE A 98 -8.68 -15.16 -9.88
C PHE A 98 -8.47 -13.63 -9.95
N ARG A 99 -7.23 -13.13 -10.01
CA ARG A 99 -7.06 -11.68 -10.21
C ARG A 99 -7.34 -11.35 -11.66
N ALA A 100 -8.23 -10.37 -11.87
CA ALA A 100 -8.35 -9.68 -13.14
C ALA A 100 -6.94 -9.39 -13.66
N ASN A 101 -6.67 -9.75 -14.92
CA ASN A 101 -5.39 -9.57 -15.62
C ASN A 101 -5.14 -8.07 -15.92
N CYS A 102 -5.53 -7.20 -14.97
CA CYS A 102 -5.71 -5.77 -15.05
C CYS A 102 -4.51 -5.00 -14.49
N ASN A 103 -4.60 -3.68 -14.61
CA ASN A 103 -3.60 -2.71 -14.19
C ASN A 103 -3.10 -2.96 -12.75
N LYS A 104 -1.82 -3.32 -12.63
CA LYS A 104 -1.12 -3.39 -11.34
C LYS A 104 -0.66 -1.99 -10.97
N ILE A 105 -1.18 -1.47 -9.86
CA ILE A 105 -0.91 -0.11 -9.39
C ILE A 105 -0.49 -0.17 -7.92
N ILE A 106 0.61 0.51 -7.60
CA ILE A 106 1.03 0.83 -6.24
C ILE A 106 0.78 2.32 -6.02
N MET A 107 0.03 2.68 -4.98
CA MET A 107 -0.12 4.08 -4.55
C MET A 107 0.54 4.26 -3.20
N LEU A 108 1.49 5.20 -3.12
CA LEU A 108 2.24 5.53 -1.92
C LEU A 108 1.65 6.79 -1.27
N PHE A 109 1.49 6.77 0.05
CA PHE A 109 1.18 7.94 0.86
C PHE A 109 2.31 8.17 1.86
N THR A 110 3.02 9.28 1.72
CA THR A 110 4.14 9.70 2.58
C THR A 110 4.16 11.23 2.69
N ASP A 111 4.89 11.78 3.65
CA ASP A 111 5.21 13.21 3.75
C ASP A 111 6.39 13.64 2.86
N GLY A 112 7.03 12.67 2.19
CA GLY A 112 8.12 12.88 1.26
C GLY A 112 9.41 12.19 1.70
N GLY A 113 10.35 12.03 0.79
CA GLY A 113 11.66 11.44 1.10
C GLY A 113 12.65 11.61 -0.05
N GLU A 114 13.92 11.78 0.30
CA GLU A 114 15.01 11.91 -0.69
C GLU A 114 15.41 10.55 -1.30
N GLU A 115 15.20 9.45 -0.58
CA GLU A 115 15.66 8.14 -1.00
C GLU A 115 14.77 7.55 -2.11
N LYS A 116 15.31 7.51 -3.32
CA LYS A 116 14.68 6.82 -4.45
C LYS A 116 14.96 5.32 -4.32
N ALA A 117 13.91 4.50 -4.23
CA ALA A 117 14.01 3.04 -4.25
C ALA A 117 14.33 2.46 -5.66
N GLN A 118 15.22 3.11 -6.41
CA GLN A 118 15.49 2.85 -7.83
C GLN A 118 15.91 1.39 -8.09
N GLU A 119 16.80 0.85 -7.24
CA GLU A 119 17.22 -0.56 -7.31
C GLU A 119 16.05 -1.54 -7.26
N ILE A 120 15.03 -1.24 -6.44
CA ILE A 120 13.84 -2.10 -6.30
C ILE A 120 12.99 -2.03 -7.57
N PHE A 121 12.83 -0.85 -8.15
CA PHE A 121 12.11 -0.69 -9.41
C PHE A 121 12.85 -1.35 -10.59
N GLU A 122 14.18 -1.27 -10.63
CA GLU A 122 14.99 -1.96 -11.65
C GLU A 122 14.90 -3.47 -11.53
N LYS A 123 14.86 -4.01 -10.29
CA LYS A 123 14.73 -5.44 -10.02
C LYS A 123 13.33 -5.97 -10.33
N TYR A 124 12.28 -5.33 -9.80
CA TYR A 124 10.91 -5.88 -9.83
C TYR A 124 10.03 -5.31 -10.96
N ASN A 125 10.38 -4.17 -11.56
CA ASN A 125 9.53 -3.47 -12.52
C ASN A 125 10.29 -2.92 -13.74
N LYS A 126 11.32 -3.64 -14.21
CA LYS A 126 12.14 -3.26 -15.38
C LYS A 126 11.30 -3.00 -16.64
N GLU A 127 10.28 -3.83 -16.87
CA GLU A 127 9.37 -3.72 -18.02
C GLU A 127 8.21 -2.74 -17.79
N LYS A 128 8.18 -2.03 -16.65
CA LYS A 128 7.15 -1.03 -16.29
C LYS A 128 5.71 -1.58 -16.31
N LYS A 129 5.54 -2.86 -15.94
CA LYS A 129 4.24 -3.54 -15.83
C LYS A 129 3.40 -3.04 -14.65
N VAL A 130 4.03 -2.50 -13.62
CA VAL A 130 3.38 -1.89 -12.45
C VAL A 130 3.50 -0.37 -12.54
N ARG A 131 2.39 0.34 -12.35
CA ARG A 131 2.40 1.81 -12.22
C ARG A 131 2.54 2.20 -10.75
N SER A 132 3.41 3.14 -10.44
CA SER A 132 3.57 3.70 -9.10
C SER A 132 3.27 5.20 -9.09
N SER A 133 2.44 5.65 -8.16
CA SER A 133 2.22 7.07 -7.86
C SER A 133 2.46 7.31 -6.38
N GLY A 134 3.05 8.43 -6.02
CA GLY A 134 3.23 8.90 -4.65
C GLY A 134 2.85 10.36 -4.53
#